data_AF-A0A0A2WIV9-F1
#
_entry.id   AF-A0A0A2WIV9-F1
#
_cell.length_a   1.000
_cell.length_b   1.000
_cell.length_c   1.000
_cell.angle_alpha   90.00
_cell.angle_beta   90.00
_cell.angle_gamma   90.00
#
_symmetry.space_group_name_H-M   'P 1'
#
loop_
_entity.id
_entity.type
_entity.pdbx_description
1 polymer ?
#
loop_
_entity_poly.entity_id
_entity_poly.type
_entity_poly.pdbx_seq_one_letter_code
_entity_poly.pdbx_strand_id
1 'polypeptide(L)'
;MAAAIALPALCANIDANEYQKRLKVYQTIEPLGATPLGESINLYTGEASFSNVDIRLEGTGPTIEIVRQFRRGDPAETQEQVPNGFGDWVLVIPNIETLTPGREGWQVGETTPSNARCTQFGPMYSPEQGVYPRYGGVDLDKWWRGYQLTTPDGGKQELLKRAPSNLRKPATGNYPAVTYTQWQVGCLDTIQGGASGDEAFVALAPDGTRYWLDKLAYSTYQGMAYMDGGDKAGTYVLTRRVGRLYATQVQDRFGNSLTYSWTGDQLTRIHASDGRHVVIEWAPATNLIQAIKVMPGTPVERTWTYTYANNRLTQLTLPDASYWAFNLSASMGAPLLPYNVLGCFNANPAPGGDGSGTGSSPTGQVDATATIRHPSGLIGTFNFARRLHAQSSVPSYCPNDPGEVNETGNPYFVSMALVDKTLSGPGLTNQTWRYDYEIPRASLDRYCPTPTSCPTTAYVDVTDPANAVTRYTYSTRFDTLEGQLLRVDYNLVNGVATKTDLTEYYTPYGLRPTAFPDGGTFGGGNWYKVDGLTPARKRTTLLQGRAFVWEVPDTCGANGQGSGTLPCFDAYRRPTKITKSSAPAP
;
A
#
# COMPACT_ATOMS: atom_id res chain seq x y z
N MET A 1 -52.23 -19.28 -14.53
CA MET A 1 -51.81 -17.98 -15.08
C MET A 1 -51.55 -17.01 -13.94
N ALA A 2 -50.29 -16.83 -13.57
CA ALA A 2 -49.76 -15.68 -12.84
C ALA A 2 -48.23 -15.78 -12.92
N ALA A 3 -47.61 -14.74 -13.47
CA ALA A 3 -46.21 -14.72 -13.87
C ALA A 3 -45.27 -14.55 -12.66
N ALA A 4 -44.25 -15.39 -12.57
CA ALA A 4 -43.09 -15.18 -11.71
C ALA A 4 -42.05 -14.39 -12.50
N ILE A 5 -41.79 -13.15 -12.07
CA ILE A 5 -40.70 -12.32 -12.59
C ILE A 5 -39.40 -12.86 -11.98
N ALA A 6 -38.57 -13.49 -12.81
CA ALA A 6 -37.22 -13.88 -12.46
C ALA A 6 -36.32 -12.63 -12.46
N LEU A 7 -35.77 -12.29 -11.30
CA LEU A 7 -34.60 -11.42 -11.20
C LEU A 7 -33.35 -12.25 -11.52
N PRO A 8 -32.52 -11.87 -12.49
CA PRO A 8 -31.21 -12.49 -12.64
C PRO A 8 -30.29 -11.98 -11.52
N ALA A 9 -29.94 -12.88 -10.61
CA ALA A 9 -28.81 -12.67 -9.70
C ALA A 9 -27.52 -12.66 -10.53
N LEU A 10 -26.86 -11.51 -10.60
CA LEU A 10 -25.49 -11.38 -11.09
C LEU A 10 -24.55 -12.07 -10.10
N CYS A 11 -24.27 -13.35 -10.33
CA CYS A 11 -23.14 -14.04 -9.71
C CYS A 11 -21.86 -13.64 -10.45
N ALA A 12 -21.05 -12.77 -9.85
CA ALA A 12 -19.72 -12.46 -10.33
C ALA A 12 -18.74 -13.55 -9.86
N ASN A 13 -18.04 -14.18 -10.80
CA ASN A 13 -16.90 -15.06 -10.53
C ASN A 13 -15.75 -14.23 -9.90
N ILE A 14 -15.35 -14.61 -8.69
CA ILE A 14 -14.28 -13.98 -7.91
C ILE A 14 -13.01 -14.79 -8.13
N ASP A 15 -12.13 -14.42 -9.07
CA ASP A 15 -10.71 -14.86 -8.95
C ASP A 15 -9.63 -14.07 -9.71
N ALA A 16 -9.85 -12.78 -9.96
CA ALA A 16 -8.81 -11.93 -10.57
C ALA A 16 -8.63 -10.60 -9.81
N ASN A 17 -9.66 -10.18 -9.06
CA ASN A 17 -9.66 -8.99 -8.22
C ASN A 17 -8.96 -9.21 -6.86
N GLU A 18 -8.79 -10.46 -6.40
CA GLU A 18 -8.05 -10.77 -5.17
C GLU A 18 -6.51 -10.76 -5.39
N TYR A 19 -6.05 -10.81 -6.64
CA TYR A 19 -4.62 -10.79 -6.99
C TYR A 19 -4.01 -9.39 -6.86
N GLN A 20 -4.74 -8.33 -7.25
CA GLN A 20 -4.28 -6.95 -7.13
C GLN A 20 -4.11 -6.50 -5.68
N LYS A 21 -4.97 -6.99 -4.78
CA LYS A 21 -4.87 -6.72 -3.32
C LYS A 21 -3.64 -7.33 -2.66
N ARG A 22 -2.93 -8.23 -3.34
CA ARG A 22 -1.75 -8.94 -2.82
C ARG A 22 -0.44 -8.28 -3.22
N LEU A 23 -0.46 -7.34 -4.15
CA LEU A 23 0.70 -6.52 -4.48
C LEU A 23 0.87 -5.44 -3.40
N LYS A 24 1.44 -5.82 -2.25
CA LYS A 24 2.13 -4.84 -1.38
C LYS A 24 3.33 -4.33 -2.16
N VAL A 25 3.10 -3.34 -3.01
CA VAL A 25 4.17 -2.62 -3.68
C VAL A 25 4.92 -1.86 -2.59
N TYR A 26 6.22 -2.11 -2.50
CA TYR A 26 7.15 -1.26 -1.76
C TYR A 26 6.90 0.18 -2.21
N GLN A 27 6.18 0.95 -1.40
CA GLN A 27 5.83 2.34 -1.68
C GLN A 27 7.11 3.17 -1.55
N THR A 28 7.98 3.09 -2.55
CA THR A 28 8.95 4.15 -2.82
C THR A 28 8.15 5.26 -3.48
N ILE A 29 7.50 6.06 -2.64
CA ILE A 29 6.81 7.28 -3.06
C ILE A 29 7.91 8.25 -3.47
N GLU A 30 8.08 8.43 -4.78
CA GLU A 30 8.99 9.45 -5.32
C GLU A 30 8.17 10.73 -5.56
N PRO A 31 8.30 11.77 -4.72
CA PRO A 31 7.73 13.06 -5.02
C PRO A 31 8.55 13.70 -6.15
N LEU A 32 7.99 13.74 -7.36
CA LEU A 32 8.62 14.41 -8.50
C LEU A 32 7.82 15.67 -8.84
N GLY A 33 8.31 16.81 -8.35
CA GLY A 33 7.76 18.15 -8.59
C GLY A 33 6.81 18.66 -7.49
N ALA A 34 6.39 19.92 -7.58
CA ALA A 34 5.42 20.49 -6.66
C ALA A 34 4.13 19.64 -6.70
N THR A 35 3.78 19.04 -5.57
CA THR A 35 2.54 18.29 -5.33
C THR A 35 1.56 19.12 -4.48
N PRO A 36 1.13 20.31 -4.96
CA PRO A 36 0.38 21.27 -4.16
C PRO A 36 -1.03 20.80 -3.78
N LEU A 37 -1.49 19.67 -4.33
CA LEU A 37 -2.82 19.11 -4.07
C LEU A 37 -2.74 17.82 -3.26
N GLY A 38 -1.55 17.46 -2.77
CA GLY A 38 -1.34 16.26 -1.96
C GLY A 38 -1.20 14.97 -2.77
N GLU A 39 -1.04 15.07 -4.08
CA GLU A 39 -1.00 13.93 -4.98
C GLU A 39 0.29 13.09 -4.85
N SER A 40 0.13 11.79 -4.98
CA SER A 40 1.21 10.80 -5.03
C SER A 40 0.87 9.75 -6.07
N ILE A 41 1.84 9.41 -6.92
CA ILE A 41 1.65 8.53 -8.07
C ILE A 41 2.61 7.33 -7.95
N ASN A 42 2.07 6.12 -7.99
CA ASN A 42 2.87 4.93 -8.16
C ASN A 42 3.20 4.79 -9.64
N LEU A 43 4.42 5.11 -10.08
CA LEU A 43 4.78 5.06 -11.49
C LEU A 43 4.86 3.64 -12.07
N TYR A 44 4.95 2.59 -11.25
CA TYR A 44 4.91 1.22 -11.72
C TYR A 44 3.49 0.77 -12.10
N THR A 45 2.49 1.13 -11.30
CA THR A 45 1.08 0.77 -11.56
C THR A 45 0.28 1.89 -12.20
N GLY A 46 0.76 3.13 -12.13
CA GLY A 46 0.04 4.35 -12.49
C GLY A 46 -1.05 4.80 -11.53
N GLU A 47 -1.28 4.10 -10.43
CA GLU A 47 -2.30 4.49 -9.46
C GLU A 47 -1.93 5.81 -8.77
N ALA A 48 -2.94 6.64 -8.51
CA ALA A 48 -2.78 7.89 -7.79
C ALA A 48 -3.52 7.87 -6.45
N SER A 49 -2.97 8.60 -5.50
CA SER A 49 -3.56 8.90 -4.20
C SER A 49 -3.38 10.38 -3.87
N PHE A 50 -4.22 10.90 -2.98
CA PHE A 50 -4.18 12.27 -2.50
C PHE A 50 -4.16 12.26 -0.98
N SER A 51 -3.26 13.01 -0.36
CA SER A 51 -3.18 13.20 1.08
C SER A 51 -3.15 14.68 1.39
N ASN A 52 -4.13 15.17 2.14
CA ASN A 52 -4.25 16.58 2.48
C ASN A 52 -4.21 16.74 4.00
N VAL A 53 -3.34 17.65 4.45
CA VAL A 53 -3.31 18.11 5.83
C VAL A 53 -4.30 19.27 5.95
N ASP A 54 -5.47 19.02 6.51
CA ASP A 54 -6.52 20.04 6.63
C ASP A 54 -6.23 20.97 7.82
N ILE A 55 -5.73 20.39 8.91
CA ILE A 55 -5.36 21.11 10.14
C ILE A 55 -3.97 20.66 10.55
N ARG A 56 -3.07 21.62 10.77
CA ARG A 56 -1.79 21.42 11.44
C ARG A 56 -1.68 22.42 12.57
N LEU A 57 -1.63 21.90 13.79
CA LEU A 57 -1.53 22.71 14.98
C LEU A 57 -0.26 22.28 15.72
N GLU A 58 0.74 23.15 15.69
CA GLU A 58 2.03 22.99 16.38
C GLU A 58 1.93 23.55 17.81
N GLY A 59 2.84 23.13 18.68
CA GLY A 59 2.92 23.58 20.07
C GLY A 59 4.07 22.91 20.81
N THR A 60 3.93 22.77 22.14
CA THR A 60 4.91 22.05 22.96
C THR A 60 4.57 20.56 22.95
N GLY A 61 5.43 19.77 22.31
CA GLY A 61 5.24 18.34 22.14
C GLY A 61 4.70 17.95 20.76
N PRO A 62 4.02 16.79 20.65
CA PRO A 62 3.53 16.34 19.35
C PRO A 62 2.52 17.31 18.71
N THR A 63 2.63 17.46 17.39
CA THR A 63 1.72 18.25 16.56
C THR A 63 0.36 17.56 16.45
N ILE A 64 -0.74 18.32 16.59
CA ILE A 64 -2.06 17.81 16.22
C ILE A 64 -2.23 18.02 14.71
N GLU A 65 -2.35 16.93 13.97
CA GLU A 65 -2.62 16.95 12.54
C GLU A 65 -3.95 16.24 12.25
N ILE A 66 -4.78 16.86 11.41
CA ILE A 66 -5.94 16.21 10.78
C ILE A 66 -5.58 16.03 9.33
N VAL A 67 -5.31 14.77 8.98
CA VAL A 67 -4.93 14.37 7.63
C VAL A 67 -6.06 13.52 7.07
N ARG A 68 -6.47 13.84 5.84
CA ARG A 68 -7.40 13.02 5.08
C ARG A 68 -6.69 12.44 3.87
N GLN A 69 -6.95 11.18 3.61
CA GLN A 69 -6.36 10.48 2.49
C GLN A 69 -7.44 9.89 1.59
N PHE A 70 -7.28 10.15 0.30
CA PHE A 70 -8.00 9.47 -0.77
C PHE A 70 -7.02 8.57 -1.47
N ARG A 71 -7.31 7.28 -1.53
CA ARG A 71 -6.59 6.35 -2.39
C ARG A 71 -7.61 5.78 -3.36
N ARG A 72 -7.23 5.73 -4.64
CA ARG A 72 -7.94 4.95 -5.63
C ARG A 72 -6.98 3.87 -6.11
N GLY A 73 -6.88 2.84 -5.29
CA GLY A 73 -6.26 1.58 -5.65
C GLY A 73 -7.13 0.52 -5.04
N ASP A 74 -7.55 -0.43 -5.87
CA ASP A 74 -8.31 -1.62 -5.50
C ASP A 74 -9.83 -1.41 -5.23
N PRO A 75 -10.71 -2.09 -5.99
CA PRO A 75 -12.10 -2.28 -5.62
C PRO A 75 -12.30 -2.72 -4.16
N ALA A 76 -11.29 -3.33 -3.51
CA ALA A 76 -11.17 -3.53 -2.06
C ALA A 76 -11.47 -2.33 -1.15
N GLU A 77 -10.94 -1.15 -1.47
CA GLU A 77 -11.13 0.02 -0.62
C GLU A 77 -12.51 0.64 -0.88
N THR A 78 -13.05 0.47 -2.09
CA THR A 78 -14.48 0.74 -2.38
C THR A 78 -15.44 -0.30 -1.81
N GLN A 79 -14.89 -1.39 -1.26
CA GLN A 79 -15.58 -2.56 -0.71
C GLN A 79 -15.57 -2.60 0.83
N GLU A 80 -14.74 -1.77 1.45
CA GLU A 80 -14.81 -1.47 2.87
C GLU A 80 -15.95 -0.47 3.07
N GLN A 81 -17.02 -0.84 3.79
CA GLN A 81 -17.94 0.18 4.32
C GLN A 81 -17.25 0.72 5.58
N VAL A 82 -16.18 1.48 5.34
CA VAL A 82 -15.45 2.19 6.37
C VAL A 82 -16.47 3.08 7.10
N PRO A 83 -16.35 3.28 8.43
CA PRO A 83 -16.92 4.47 9.06
C PRO A 83 -16.16 5.70 8.53
N ASN A 84 -16.42 6.10 7.29
CA ASN A 84 -15.73 7.22 6.67
C ASN A 84 -16.15 8.50 7.36
N GLY A 85 -15.22 9.10 8.13
CA GLY A 85 -15.41 10.46 8.62
C GLY A 85 -15.66 11.44 7.49
N PHE A 86 -14.99 11.29 6.35
CA PHE A 86 -15.06 12.24 5.24
C PHE A 86 -15.66 11.66 3.95
N GLY A 87 -16.60 10.72 4.06
CA GLY A 87 -17.35 10.20 2.91
C GLY A 87 -16.56 9.22 2.05
N ASP A 88 -15.82 9.70 1.05
CA ASP A 88 -14.92 8.93 0.19
C ASP A 88 -13.44 9.13 0.54
N TRP A 89 -13.16 9.88 1.60
CA TRP A 89 -11.83 10.07 2.19
C TRP A 89 -11.75 9.42 3.56
N VAL A 90 -10.56 8.92 3.89
CA VAL A 90 -10.25 8.31 5.19
C VAL A 90 -9.57 9.36 6.07
N LEU A 91 -10.05 9.51 7.30
CA LEU A 91 -9.33 10.25 8.35
C LEU A 91 -8.14 9.40 8.81
N VAL A 92 -6.93 9.91 8.65
CA VAL A 92 -5.71 9.23 9.09
C VAL A 92 -5.60 9.32 10.60
N ILE A 93 -5.57 8.16 11.26
CA ILE A 93 -5.32 8.02 12.70
C ILE A 93 -4.28 6.91 12.86
N PRO A 94 -3.21 7.09 13.66
CA PRO A 94 -2.26 6.02 13.91
C PRO A 94 -2.97 4.78 14.43
N ASN A 95 -2.70 3.63 13.79
CA ASN A 95 -3.34 2.37 14.14
C ASN A 95 -2.51 1.17 13.69
N ILE A 96 -2.78 0.01 14.29
CA ILE A 96 -2.47 -1.27 13.65
C ILE A 96 -3.78 -1.86 13.13
N GLU A 97 -3.77 -2.31 11.88
CA GLU A 97 -4.93 -2.89 11.21
C GLU A 97 -4.65 -4.28 10.63
N THR A 98 -5.72 -5.06 10.48
CA THR A 98 -5.73 -6.34 9.76
C THR A 98 -7.12 -6.68 9.24
N LEU A 99 -7.21 -7.54 8.23
CA LEU A 99 -8.48 -8.18 7.86
C LEU A 99 -8.83 -9.26 8.89
N THR A 100 -10.10 -9.36 9.24
CA THR A 100 -10.62 -10.36 10.20
C THR A 100 -11.84 -11.07 9.64
N PRO A 101 -12.20 -12.25 10.18
CA PRO A 101 -13.53 -12.81 9.98
C PRO A 101 -14.60 -11.84 10.51
N GLY A 102 -15.74 -11.81 9.82
CA GLY A 102 -16.79 -10.84 10.09
C GLY A 102 -17.50 -11.02 11.44
N ARG A 103 -17.60 -12.25 11.95
CA ARG A 103 -18.34 -12.53 13.19
C ARG A 103 -17.45 -12.60 14.43
N GLU A 104 -16.30 -13.23 14.31
CA GLU A 104 -15.40 -13.51 15.43
C GLU A 104 -14.39 -12.39 15.69
N GLY A 105 -14.14 -11.54 14.68
CA GLY A 105 -13.26 -10.39 14.81
C GLY A 105 -11.78 -10.77 14.92
N TRP A 106 -11.00 -9.90 15.57
CA TRP A 106 -9.57 -10.07 15.68
C TRP A 106 -9.21 -11.01 16.83
N GLN A 107 -8.98 -12.29 16.50
CA GLN A 107 -8.47 -13.30 17.41
C GLN A 107 -7.20 -13.95 16.85
N VAL A 108 -6.30 -14.34 17.75
CA VAL A 108 -5.04 -15.02 17.47
C VAL A 108 -4.98 -16.35 18.22
N GLY A 109 -3.89 -17.10 18.03
CA GLY A 109 -3.65 -18.37 18.70
C GLY A 109 -3.63 -19.53 17.71
N GLU A 110 -2.83 -20.55 18.00
CA GLU A 110 -2.66 -21.72 17.12
C GLU A 110 -3.79 -22.73 17.32
N THR A 111 -4.09 -23.08 18.57
CA THR A 111 -5.05 -24.16 18.90
C THR A 111 -6.35 -23.66 19.50
N THR A 112 -6.33 -22.50 20.17
CA THR A 112 -7.50 -21.89 20.81
C THR A 112 -7.59 -20.41 20.44
N PRO A 113 -8.80 -19.89 20.19
CA PRO A 113 -8.98 -18.48 19.91
C PRO A 113 -8.65 -17.68 21.17
N SER A 114 -7.85 -16.63 20.98
CA SER A 114 -7.36 -15.78 22.05
C SER A 114 -7.41 -14.31 21.64
N ASN A 115 -7.73 -13.45 22.60
CA ASN A 115 -7.60 -12.00 22.44
C ASN A 115 -6.21 -11.49 22.85
N ALA A 116 -5.27 -12.39 23.15
CA ALA A 116 -3.88 -12.08 23.44
C ALA A 116 -3.08 -11.72 22.17
N ARG A 117 -3.58 -10.71 21.43
CA ARG A 117 -3.12 -10.31 20.10
C ARG A 117 -1.65 -9.94 20.04
N CYS A 118 -1.08 -9.51 21.16
CA CYS A 118 0.31 -9.09 21.23
C CYS A 118 1.22 -10.18 21.78
N THR A 119 0.96 -10.73 22.96
CA THR A 119 1.84 -11.76 23.54
C THR A 119 1.87 -13.03 22.71
N GLN A 120 0.76 -13.34 22.01
CA GLN A 120 0.68 -14.41 21.02
C GLN A 120 0.76 -13.90 19.58
N PHE A 121 1.49 -12.80 19.33
CA PHE A 121 1.62 -12.21 18.00
C PHE A 121 2.05 -13.26 16.96
N GLY A 122 1.17 -13.44 15.98
CA GLY A 122 1.23 -14.52 15.01
C GLY A 122 0.05 -14.44 14.05
N PRO A 123 -0.17 -15.48 13.23
CA PRO A 123 -1.32 -15.55 12.36
C PRO A 123 -2.65 -15.41 13.11
N MET A 124 -3.70 -15.05 12.37
CA MET A 124 -5.05 -15.15 12.91
C MET A 124 -5.40 -16.57 13.31
N TYR A 125 -6.24 -16.71 14.34
CA TYR A 125 -6.78 -18.00 14.71
C TYR A 125 -7.58 -18.62 13.55
N SER A 126 -7.37 -19.92 13.35
CA SER A 126 -8.05 -20.73 12.35
C SER A 126 -8.78 -21.88 13.05
N PRO A 127 -10.10 -22.07 12.89
CA PRO A 127 -10.80 -23.20 13.51
C PRO A 127 -10.46 -24.53 12.84
N GLU A 128 -10.08 -24.52 11.56
CA GLU A 128 -9.71 -25.70 10.79
C GLU A 128 -8.18 -25.74 10.66
N GLN A 129 -7.56 -26.70 11.34
CA GLN A 129 -6.11 -26.87 11.40
C GLN A 129 -5.62 -27.86 10.34
N GLY A 130 -4.44 -27.63 9.77
CA GLY A 130 -3.86 -28.47 8.73
C GLY A 130 -2.65 -27.81 8.07
N VAL A 131 -2.15 -28.40 6.97
CA VAL A 131 -1.06 -27.81 6.15
C VAL A 131 -1.46 -26.43 5.63
N TYR A 132 -2.75 -26.24 5.33
CA TYR A 132 -3.38 -24.97 5.01
C TYR A 132 -4.48 -24.69 6.03
N PRO A 133 -4.24 -23.84 7.05
CA PRO A 133 -5.28 -23.47 8.01
C PRO A 133 -6.44 -22.76 7.31
N ARG A 134 -7.69 -23.15 7.62
CA ARG A 134 -8.91 -22.64 6.98
C ARG A 134 -9.84 -21.92 7.93
N TYR A 135 -10.46 -20.86 7.42
CA TYR A 135 -11.56 -20.17 8.08
C TYR A 135 -12.83 -20.26 7.24
N GLY A 136 -13.83 -20.99 7.74
CA GLY A 136 -15.08 -21.19 7.00
C GLY A 136 -14.84 -21.89 5.67
N GLY A 137 -13.93 -22.87 5.64
CA GLY A 137 -13.50 -23.60 4.46
C GLY A 137 -12.58 -22.86 3.48
N VAL A 138 -12.18 -21.61 3.77
CA VAL A 138 -11.25 -20.83 2.92
C VAL A 138 -9.87 -20.79 3.56
N ASP A 139 -8.83 -21.15 2.80
CA ASP A 139 -7.44 -21.10 3.29
C ASP A 139 -7.06 -19.67 3.70
N LEU A 140 -6.39 -19.53 4.85
CA LEU A 140 -6.09 -18.24 5.49
C LEU A 140 -5.31 -17.30 4.55
N ASP A 141 -4.38 -17.84 3.78
CA ASP A 141 -3.55 -17.12 2.81
C ASP A 141 -4.32 -16.51 1.64
N LYS A 142 -5.51 -17.03 1.33
CA LYS A 142 -6.34 -16.52 0.24
C LYS A 142 -6.94 -15.17 0.57
N TRP A 143 -7.12 -14.84 1.84
CA TRP A 143 -7.89 -13.65 2.24
C TRP A 143 -7.21 -12.79 3.29
N TRP A 144 -6.38 -13.36 4.15
CA TRP A 144 -5.64 -12.62 5.14
C TRP A 144 -4.36 -12.04 4.54
N ARG A 145 -3.96 -10.85 5.01
CA ARG A 145 -2.86 -10.05 4.43
C ARG A 145 -1.86 -9.57 5.48
N GLY A 146 -1.84 -10.19 6.66
CA GLY A 146 -0.98 -9.79 7.76
C GLY A 146 -1.45 -8.51 8.46
N TYR A 147 -0.52 -7.89 9.18
CA TYR A 147 -0.76 -6.67 9.98
C TYR A 147 -0.08 -5.47 9.32
N GLN A 148 -0.72 -4.30 9.39
CA GLN A 148 -0.18 -3.04 8.90
C GLN A 148 -0.20 -2.00 10.03
N LEU A 149 0.90 -1.27 10.18
CA LEU A 149 0.97 -0.08 11.01
C LEU A 149 0.73 1.15 10.11
N THR A 150 -0.26 1.96 10.47
CA THR A 150 -0.48 3.29 9.90
C THR A 150 0.20 4.32 10.79
N THR A 151 1.13 5.10 10.22
CA THR A 151 1.86 6.19 10.90
C THR A 151 1.06 7.51 10.85
N PRO A 152 1.44 8.53 11.65
CA PRO A 152 0.69 9.79 11.73
C PRO A 152 0.51 10.54 10.40
N ASP A 153 1.45 10.40 9.49
CA ASP A 153 1.45 10.97 8.14
C ASP A 153 0.61 10.16 7.14
N GLY A 154 0.03 9.04 7.56
CA GLY A 154 -0.75 8.13 6.71
C GLY A 154 0.08 7.11 5.95
N GLY A 155 1.39 7.06 6.19
CA GLY A 155 2.25 5.97 5.72
C GLY A 155 1.78 4.63 6.27
N LYS A 156 1.78 3.59 5.44
CA LYS A 156 1.49 2.21 5.87
C LYS A 156 2.77 1.38 5.83
N GLN A 157 2.98 0.57 6.86
CA GLN A 157 4.13 -0.31 6.96
C GLN A 157 3.70 -1.70 7.39
N GLU A 158 4.35 -2.71 6.82
CA GLU A 158 4.14 -4.07 7.27
C GLU A 158 4.71 -4.29 8.67
N LEU A 159 3.88 -4.88 9.52
CA LEU A 159 4.24 -5.26 10.86
C LEU A 159 4.63 -6.74 10.86
N LEU A 160 5.90 -6.99 11.15
CA LEU A 160 6.51 -8.31 11.12
C LEU A 160 6.68 -8.82 12.53
N LYS A 161 6.55 -10.12 12.73
CA LYS A 161 6.95 -10.73 14.01
C LYS A 161 8.45 -10.55 14.18
N ARG A 162 8.90 -10.48 15.43
CA ARG A 162 10.30 -10.31 15.76
C ARG A 162 10.99 -11.67 15.78
N ALA A 163 12.02 -11.81 14.95
CA ALA A 163 12.93 -12.94 15.02
C ALA A 163 13.70 -12.98 16.35
N PRO A 164 13.95 -14.16 16.95
CA PRO A 164 14.76 -14.26 18.17
C PRO A 164 16.16 -13.66 18.03
N SER A 165 16.73 -13.69 16.83
CA SER A 165 18.03 -13.07 16.51
C SER A 165 17.99 -11.55 16.44
N ASN A 166 16.79 -10.93 16.34
CA ASN A 166 16.64 -9.49 16.35
C ASN A 166 16.58 -8.93 17.78
N LEU A 167 17.75 -8.59 18.32
CA LEU A 167 17.91 -8.08 19.68
C LEU A 167 17.68 -6.56 19.81
N ARG A 168 17.44 -5.83 18.71
CA ARG A 168 17.17 -4.38 18.75
C ARG A 168 15.75 -4.10 19.18
N LYS A 169 15.53 -4.04 20.49
CA LYS A 169 14.29 -3.64 21.14
C LYS A 169 14.61 -2.86 22.43
N PRO A 170 13.67 -2.10 23.00
CA PRO A 170 13.84 -1.54 24.33
C PRO A 170 14.20 -2.60 25.36
N ALA A 171 15.03 -2.25 26.35
CA ALA A 171 15.55 -3.19 27.34
C ALA A 171 14.47 -3.80 28.24
N THR A 172 13.39 -3.06 28.47
CA THR A 172 12.25 -3.46 29.32
C THR A 172 11.00 -3.62 28.48
N GLY A 173 10.23 -4.68 28.74
CA GLY A 173 8.95 -4.95 28.08
C GLY A 173 9.04 -6.05 27.00
N ASN A 174 7.88 -6.57 26.62
CA ASN A 174 7.76 -7.52 25.53
C ASN A 174 7.51 -6.77 24.22
N TYR A 175 8.34 -7.01 23.20
CA TYR A 175 8.23 -6.41 21.87
C TYR A 175 8.20 -7.50 20.81
N PRO A 176 7.05 -8.15 20.59
CA PRO A 176 6.98 -9.31 19.71
C PRO A 176 6.94 -8.94 18.22
N ALA A 177 6.80 -7.66 17.86
CA ALA A 177 6.72 -7.21 16.48
C ALA A 177 7.59 -5.97 16.16
N VAL A 178 7.90 -5.78 14.88
CA VAL A 178 8.80 -4.75 14.34
C VAL A 178 8.44 -4.40 12.89
N THR A 179 8.71 -3.17 12.45
CA THR A 179 8.60 -2.80 11.03
C THR A 179 9.98 -2.62 10.37
N TYR A 180 10.03 -2.58 9.04
CA TYR A 180 11.28 -2.31 8.32
C TYR A 180 11.92 -0.97 8.66
N THR A 181 11.11 0.05 8.99
CA THR A 181 11.64 1.36 9.42
C THR A 181 11.93 1.42 10.92
N GLN A 182 11.99 0.28 11.60
CA GLN A 182 12.40 0.13 13.01
C GLN A 182 11.40 0.67 14.04
N TRP A 183 10.10 0.67 13.73
CA TRP A 183 9.09 0.77 14.78
C TRP A 183 9.12 -0.48 15.65
N GLN A 184 9.08 -0.30 16.96
CA GLN A 184 9.09 -1.40 17.93
C GLN A 184 7.68 -1.53 18.51
N VAL A 185 7.04 -2.68 18.34
CA VAL A 185 5.67 -2.90 18.83
C VAL A 185 5.70 -3.85 20.02
N GLY A 186 5.16 -3.39 21.14
CA GLY A 186 5.03 -4.11 22.39
C GLY A 186 3.59 -4.23 22.86
N CYS A 187 3.40 -4.86 24.03
CA CYS A 187 2.07 -5.32 24.48
C CYS A 187 1.46 -4.44 25.56
N LEU A 188 0.14 -4.26 25.45
CA LEU A 188 -0.74 -3.73 26.49
C LEU A 188 -1.73 -4.84 26.87
N ASP A 189 -2.03 -5.00 28.17
CA ASP A 189 -2.89 -6.09 28.67
C ASP A 189 -4.36 -5.94 28.23
N THR A 190 -4.80 -4.70 28.03
CA THR A 190 -6.20 -4.37 27.79
C THR A 190 -6.37 -3.32 26.69
N ILE A 191 -7.35 -3.54 25.83
CA ILE A 191 -7.98 -2.49 25.04
C ILE A 191 -8.76 -1.54 25.95
N GLN A 192 -8.97 -0.32 25.48
CA GLN A 192 -9.79 0.68 26.16
C GLN A 192 -11.22 0.15 26.38
N GLY A 193 -11.60 -0.03 27.64
CA GLY A 193 -12.92 -0.55 28.04
C GLY A 193 -13.09 -2.08 27.93
N GLY A 194 -12.01 -2.82 27.62
CA GLY A 194 -12.01 -4.28 27.55
C GLY A 194 -11.74 -4.98 28.88
N ALA A 195 -11.90 -6.30 28.89
CA ALA A 195 -11.50 -7.15 30.00
C ALA A 195 -9.99 -7.45 29.98
N SER A 196 -9.41 -7.86 31.11
CA SER A 196 -8.00 -8.31 31.18
C SER A 196 -7.74 -9.47 30.21
N GLY A 197 -6.61 -9.40 29.51
CA GLY A 197 -6.24 -10.32 28.44
C GLY A 197 -6.83 -10.00 27.07
N ASP A 198 -7.68 -8.96 26.96
CA ASP A 198 -8.08 -8.40 25.66
C ASP A 198 -6.99 -7.44 25.17
N GLU A 199 -5.86 -8.01 24.76
CA GLU A 199 -4.62 -7.25 24.57
C GLU A 199 -4.67 -6.26 23.41
N ALA A 200 -3.85 -5.22 23.58
CA ALA A 200 -3.61 -4.14 22.64
C ALA A 200 -2.11 -3.96 22.39
N PHE A 201 -1.74 -2.92 21.65
CA PHE A 201 -0.37 -2.64 21.26
C PHE A 201 0.12 -1.29 21.77
N VAL A 202 1.39 -1.22 22.12
CA VAL A 202 2.14 0.04 22.20
C VAL A 202 3.17 0.05 21.09
N ALA A 203 3.16 1.08 20.24
CA ALA A 203 4.15 1.25 19.19
C ALA A 203 5.14 2.36 19.58
N LEU A 204 6.43 2.06 19.47
CA LEU A 204 7.53 3.00 19.68
C LEU A 204 8.14 3.33 18.32
N ALA A 205 8.02 4.59 17.93
CA ALA A 205 8.59 5.11 16.71
C ALA A 205 10.12 5.22 16.79
N PRO A 206 10.83 5.29 15.64
CA PRO A 206 12.29 5.46 15.61
C PRO A 206 12.80 6.74 16.28
N ASP A 207 11.95 7.78 16.35
CA ASP A 207 12.23 9.03 17.03
C ASP A 207 11.98 8.96 18.56
N GLY A 208 11.56 7.80 19.08
CA GLY A 208 11.27 7.58 20.50
C GLY A 208 9.85 7.97 20.93
N THR A 209 8.99 8.44 20.02
CA THR A 209 7.59 8.73 20.31
C THR A 209 6.80 7.44 20.53
N ARG A 210 5.99 7.39 21.59
CA ARG A 210 5.14 6.24 21.94
C ARG A 210 3.70 6.48 21.55
N TYR A 211 3.06 5.42 21.07
CA TYR A 211 1.67 5.38 20.63
C TYR A 211 0.96 4.24 21.34
N TRP A 212 -0.06 4.55 22.12
CA TRP A 212 -0.93 3.55 22.75
C TRP A 212 -2.06 3.26 21.78
N LEU A 213 -2.04 2.07 21.17
CA LEU A 213 -2.94 1.61 20.13
C LEU A 213 -3.88 0.57 20.73
N ASP A 214 -4.89 1.04 21.44
CA ASP A 214 -5.75 0.26 22.34
C ASP A 214 -7.24 0.58 22.17
N LYS A 215 -7.64 1.43 21.22
CA LYS A 215 -9.05 1.60 20.83
C LYS A 215 -9.40 0.64 19.70
N LEU A 216 -10.03 -0.49 20.04
CA LEU A 216 -10.53 -1.45 19.05
C LEU A 216 -11.80 -0.91 18.37
N ALA A 217 -11.83 -1.00 17.05
CA ALA A 217 -12.97 -0.69 16.20
C ALA A 217 -12.97 -1.59 14.96
N TYR A 218 -14.16 -1.79 14.37
CA TYR A 218 -14.32 -2.61 13.17
C TYR A 218 -15.07 -1.87 12.08
N SER A 219 -14.62 -2.02 10.84
CA SER A 219 -15.36 -1.67 9.64
C SER A 219 -15.75 -2.92 8.86
N THR A 220 -16.87 -2.88 8.14
CA THR A 220 -17.23 -4.00 7.26
C THR A 220 -16.35 -3.99 6.02
N TYR A 221 -16.05 -5.18 5.55
CA TYR A 221 -15.26 -5.39 4.33
C TYR A 221 -16.01 -6.39 3.44
N GLN A 222 -15.85 -6.30 2.12
CA GLN A 222 -16.59 -7.21 1.23
C GLN A 222 -16.26 -8.67 1.57
N GLY A 223 -17.32 -9.48 1.70
CA GLY A 223 -17.18 -10.92 1.77
C GLY A 223 -16.54 -11.50 0.51
N MET A 224 -16.11 -12.75 0.60
CA MET A 224 -15.61 -13.50 -0.53
C MET A 224 -16.33 -14.84 -0.62
N ALA A 225 -16.46 -15.33 -1.84
CA ALA A 225 -16.86 -16.69 -2.12
C ALA A 225 -15.65 -17.44 -2.69
N TYR A 226 -15.40 -18.63 -2.18
CA TYR A 226 -14.35 -19.53 -2.66
C TYR A 226 -14.99 -20.84 -3.11
N MET A 227 -14.65 -21.28 -4.30
CA MET A 227 -15.11 -22.57 -4.86
C MET A 227 -13.96 -23.56 -4.69
N ASP A 228 -14.14 -24.60 -3.88
CA ASP A 228 -13.16 -25.69 -3.80
C ASP A 228 -13.47 -26.71 -4.92
N GLY A 229 -12.50 -26.99 -5.78
CA GLY A 229 -12.62 -27.93 -6.89
C GLY A 229 -12.23 -29.37 -6.54
N GLY A 230 -11.74 -29.61 -5.32
CA GLY A 230 -11.33 -30.95 -4.85
C GLY A 230 -12.48 -31.84 -4.36
N ASP A 231 -12.15 -32.91 -3.63
CA ASP A 231 -13.08 -33.94 -3.11
C ASP A 231 -14.26 -33.40 -2.26
N LYS A 232 -14.23 -32.13 -1.86
CA LYS A 232 -15.31 -31.40 -1.17
C LYS A 232 -15.82 -30.24 -2.01
N ALA A 233 -16.32 -30.53 -3.20
CA ALA A 233 -16.93 -29.54 -4.08
C ALA A 233 -18.00 -28.72 -3.34
N GLY A 234 -17.78 -27.41 -3.21
CA GLY A 234 -18.68 -26.51 -2.49
C GLY A 234 -18.29 -25.03 -2.60
N THR A 235 -19.27 -24.15 -2.44
CA THR A 235 -19.05 -22.70 -2.35
C THR A 235 -18.98 -22.28 -0.88
N TYR A 236 -17.82 -21.78 -0.46
CA TYR A 236 -17.59 -21.24 0.86
C TYR A 236 -17.74 -19.73 0.84
N VAL A 237 -18.51 -19.15 1.77
CA VAL A 237 -18.69 -17.70 1.88
C VAL A 237 -18.09 -17.20 3.18
N LEU A 238 -17.07 -16.34 3.06
CA LEU A 238 -16.41 -15.71 4.19
C LEU A 238 -16.81 -14.23 4.24
N THR A 239 -17.49 -13.83 5.32
CA THR A 239 -17.68 -12.41 5.64
C THR A 239 -16.41 -11.87 6.31
N ARG A 240 -16.05 -10.62 5.99
CA ARG A 240 -14.80 -10.01 6.46
C ARG A 240 -15.05 -8.64 7.08
N ARG A 241 -14.16 -8.23 7.96
CA ARG A 241 -14.07 -6.89 8.54
C ARG A 241 -12.62 -6.42 8.52
N VAL A 242 -12.38 -5.13 8.67
CA VAL A 242 -11.06 -4.63 9.06
C VAL A 242 -11.10 -4.32 10.55
N GLY A 243 -10.27 -5.02 11.32
CA GLY A 243 -10.07 -4.72 12.74
C GLY A 243 -8.95 -3.69 12.88
N ARG A 244 -9.19 -2.63 13.65
CA ARG A 244 -8.21 -1.57 13.91
C ARG A 244 -8.07 -1.31 15.39
N LEU A 245 -6.82 -1.21 15.83
CA LEU A 245 -6.47 -0.69 17.15
C LEU A 245 -5.92 0.72 16.96
N TYR A 246 -6.78 1.71 17.15
CA TYR A 246 -6.46 3.12 17.00
C TYR A 246 -5.75 3.69 18.23
N ALA A 247 -5.02 4.78 18.00
CA ALA A 247 -4.38 5.53 19.06
C ALA A 247 -5.39 6.12 20.06
N THR A 248 -5.13 5.93 21.36
CA THR A 248 -5.78 6.70 22.45
C THR A 248 -4.83 7.73 23.04
N GLN A 249 -3.52 7.51 22.93
CA GLN A 249 -2.48 8.42 23.41
C GLN A 249 -1.24 8.39 22.51
N VAL A 250 -0.60 9.55 22.37
CA VAL A 250 0.73 9.71 21.79
C VAL A 250 1.58 10.50 22.77
N GLN A 251 2.83 10.09 23.02
CA GLN A 251 3.73 10.78 23.94
C GLN A 251 5.14 10.85 23.35
N ASP A 252 5.75 12.03 23.36
CA ASP A 252 7.14 12.21 22.97
C ASP A 252 8.12 11.75 24.06
N ARG A 253 9.42 11.83 23.79
CA ARG A 253 10.47 11.45 24.75
C ARG A 253 10.58 12.35 25.99
N PHE A 254 9.93 13.51 25.99
CA PHE A 254 9.96 14.50 27.07
C PHE A 254 8.71 14.44 27.94
N GLY A 255 7.74 13.59 27.59
CA GLY A 255 6.49 13.40 28.34
C GLY A 255 5.33 14.25 27.83
N ASN A 256 5.51 15.08 26.79
CA ASN A 256 4.40 15.83 26.20
C ASN A 256 3.51 14.86 25.40
N SER A 257 2.21 15.06 25.43
CA SER A 257 1.28 14.07 24.91
C SER A 257 0.07 14.63 24.19
N LEU A 258 -0.48 13.82 23.28
CA LEU A 258 -1.82 13.95 22.73
C LEU A 258 -2.70 12.82 23.28
N THR A 259 -3.95 13.13 23.60
CA THR A 259 -4.97 12.16 23.99
C THR A 259 -6.14 12.22 23.01
N TYR A 260 -6.58 11.05 22.56
CA TYR A 260 -7.64 10.85 21.58
C TYR A 260 -8.89 10.35 22.31
N SER A 261 -9.98 11.09 22.22
CA SER A 261 -11.26 10.76 22.87
C SER A 261 -12.26 10.25 21.84
N TRP A 262 -13.00 9.21 22.21
CA TRP A 262 -13.88 8.48 21.31
C TRP A 262 -15.31 8.39 21.86
N THR A 263 -16.29 8.27 20.98
CA THR A 263 -17.68 7.91 21.31
C THR A 263 -18.11 6.79 20.37
N GLY A 264 -18.32 5.59 20.91
CA GLY A 264 -18.36 4.39 20.07
C GLY A 264 -17.05 4.28 19.28
N ASP A 265 -17.14 4.26 17.96
CA ASP A 265 -15.99 4.19 17.04
C ASP A 265 -15.64 5.55 16.40
N GLN A 266 -16.33 6.62 16.77
CA GLN A 266 -16.06 7.98 16.28
C GLN A 266 -15.02 8.68 17.16
N LEU A 267 -13.97 9.22 16.54
CA LEU A 267 -13.05 10.15 17.21
C LEU A 267 -13.74 11.50 17.40
N THR A 268 -13.85 11.99 18.63
CA THR A 268 -14.57 13.23 18.95
C THR A 268 -13.65 14.36 19.40
N ARG A 269 -12.44 14.04 19.90
CA ARG A 269 -11.48 15.05 20.37
C ARG A 269 -10.04 14.57 20.28
N ILE A 270 -9.12 15.49 19.99
CA ILE A 270 -7.69 15.33 20.25
C ILE A 270 -7.26 16.48 21.19
N HIS A 271 -6.65 16.15 22.32
CA HIS A 271 -6.23 17.13 23.33
C HIS A 271 -4.74 16.99 23.63
N ALA A 272 -3.99 18.08 23.54
CA ALA A 272 -2.57 18.14 23.85
C ALA A 272 -2.32 18.53 25.31
N SER A 273 -1.21 18.07 25.88
CA SER A 273 -0.79 18.40 27.24
C SER A 273 -0.51 19.90 27.47
N ASP A 274 -0.34 20.68 26.40
CA ASP A 274 -0.16 22.13 26.43
C ASP A 274 -1.46 22.93 26.26
N GLY A 275 -2.63 22.25 26.31
CA GLY A 275 -3.96 22.87 26.31
C GLY A 275 -4.59 23.06 24.91
N ARG A 276 -3.82 22.88 23.84
CA ARG A 276 -4.35 22.87 22.47
C ARG A 276 -5.29 21.69 22.28
N HIS A 277 -6.38 21.87 21.54
CA HIS A 277 -7.25 20.75 21.21
C HIS A 277 -8.08 21.01 19.96
N VAL A 278 -8.60 19.92 19.41
CA VAL A 278 -9.61 19.94 18.33
C VAL A 278 -10.82 19.13 18.75
N VAL A 279 -12.00 19.58 18.35
CA VAL A 279 -13.29 18.89 18.53
C VAL A 279 -13.81 18.52 17.15
N ILE A 280 -14.20 17.26 16.97
CA ILE A 280 -14.69 16.70 15.71
C ILE A 280 -16.20 16.49 15.87
N GLU A 281 -16.97 17.18 15.04
CA GLU A 281 -18.43 17.16 15.05
C GLU A 281 -18.94 16.26 13.93
N TRP A 282 -19.66 15.20 14.31
CA TRP A 282 -20.23 14.21 13.40
C TRP A 282 -21.71 14.50 13.16
N ALA A 283 -22.15 14.40 11.90
CA ALA A 283 -23.54 14.43 11.51
C ALA A 283 -24.22 13.09 11.87
N PRO A 284 -25.20 13.07 12.81
CA PRO A 284 -25.75 11.82 13.31
C PRO A 284 -26.43 10.94 12.25
N ALA A 285 -27.06 11.56 11.24
CA ALA A 285 -27.83 10.86 10.21
C ALA A 285 -26.96 10.12 9.17
N THR A 286 -25.74 10.61 8.93
CA THR A 286 -24.87 10.10 7.85
C THR A 286 -23.57 9.49 8.37
N ASN A 287 -23.26 9.67 9.66
CA ASN A 287 -21.98 9.27 10.25
C ASN A 287 -20.77 9.93 9.57
N LEU A 288 -20.94 11.16 9.07
CA LEU A 288 -19.90 11.97 8.42
C LEU A 288 -19.49 13.14 9.33
N ILE A 289 -18.21 13.48 9.35
CA ILE A 289 -17.67 14.68 10.00
C ILE A 289 -18.23 15.91 9.28
N GLN A 290 -18.99 16.72 9.99
CA GLN A 290 -19.58 17.95 9.47
C GLN A 290 -18.67 19.16 9.71
N ALA A 291 -18.01 19.21 10.87
CA ALA A 291 -17.10 20.28 11.22
C ALA A 291 -15.97 19.82 12.14
N ILE A 292 -14.85 20.54 12.09
CA ILE A 292 -13.79 20.41 13.08
C ILE A 292 -13.49 21.81 13.62
N LYS A 293 -13.58 21.93 14.95
CA LYS A 293 -13.29 23.15 15.69
C LYS A 293 -11.91 23.04 16.32
N VAL A 294 -11.05 24.03 16.07
CA VAL A 294 -9.68 24.07 16.54
C VAL A 294 -9.54 25.16 17.59
N MET A 295 -9.08 24.76 18.77
CA MET A 295 -8.75 25.62 19.90
C MET A 295 -7.23 25.64 20.04
N PRO A 296 -6.53 26.67 19.53
CA PRO A 296 -5.07 26.71 19.51
C PRO A 296 -4.43 27.09 20.85
N GLY A 297 -5.19 27.10 21.95
CA GLY A 297 -4.75 27.65 23.25
C GLY A 297 -4.93 29.18 23.36
N THR A 298 -5.56 29.81 22.37
CA THR A 298 -5.98 31.22 22.38
C THR A 298 -7.51 31.30 22.31
N PRO A 299 -8.17 32.41 22.71
CA PRO A 299 -9.63 32.49 22.78
C PRO A 299 -10.36 32.45 21.42
N VAL A 300 -9.64 32.52 20.31
CA VAL A 300 -10.25 32.49 18.97
C VAL A 300 -10.32 31.05 18.47
N GLU A 301 -11.54 30.52 18.46
CA GLU A 301 -11.87 29.26 17.77
C GLU A 301 -11.75 29.44 16.26
N ARG A 302 -11.29 28.39 15.57
CA ARG A 302 -11.30 28.30 14.11
C ARG A 302 -12.09 27.06 13.68
N THR A 303 -12.91 27.18 12.66
CA THR A 303 -13.80 26.09 12.22
C THR A 303 -13.54 25.72 10.76
N TRP A 304 -13.41 24.42 10.52
CA TRP A 304 -13.38 23.80 9.19
C TRP A 304 -14.72 23.13 8.97
N THR A 305 -15.35 23.35 7.82
CA THR A 305 -16.68 22.79 7.50
C THR A 305 -16.61 21.93 6.25
N TYR A 306 -17.15 20.72 6.35
CA TYR A 306 -17.11 19.70 5.29
C TYR A 306 -18.50 19.56 4.67
N THR A 307 -18.56 19.66 3.35
CA THR A 307 -19.81 19.59 2.58
C THR A 307 -19.79 18.37 1.67
N TYR A 308 -20.94 17.69 1.58
CA TYR A 308 -21.07 16.42 0.91
C TYR A 308 -22.19 16.43 -0.13
N ALA A 309 -22.03 15.63 -1.18
CA ALA A 309 -23.11 15.23 -2.09
C ALA A 309 -23.06 13.71 -2.27
N ASN A 310 -24.19 13.02 -2.06
CA ASN A 310 -24.27 11.55 -2.11
C ASN A 310 -23.22 10.87 -1.21
N ASN A 311 -23.03 11.37 0.01
CA ASN A 311 -22.02 10.93 0.98
C ASN A 311 -20.56 10.99 0.47
N ARG A 312 -20.26 11.80 -0.55
CA ARG A 312 -18.90 12.09 -1.01
C ARG A 312 -18.51 13.53 -0.68
N LEU A 313 -17.27 13.75 -0.26
CA LEU A 313 -16.79 15.07 0.11
C LEU A 313 -16.63 15.90 -1.17
N THR A 314 -17.36 17.00 -1.26
CA THR A 314 -17.31 17.91 -2.42
C THR A 314 -16.59 19.21 -2.10
N GLN A 315 -16.57 19.64 -0.84
CA GLN A 315 -15.93 20.88 -0.44
C GLN A 315 -15.48 20.85 1.03
N LEU A 316 -14.31 21.42 1.28
CA LEU A 316 -13.84 21.80 2.61
C LEU A 316 -13.69 23.32 2.66
N THR A 317 -14.46 23.98 3.53
CA THR A 317 -14.39 25.43 3.77
C THR A 317 -13.51 25.70 4.98
N LEU A 318 -12.52 26.58 4.80
CA LEU A 318 -11.57 27.00 5.82
C LEU A 318 -12.14 28.16 6.66
N PRO A 319 -11.53 28.49 7.82
CA PRO A 319 -12.01 29.56 8.71
C PRO A 319 -12.08 30.95 8.06
N ASP A 320 -11.33 31.19 6.98
CA ASP A 320 -11.29 32.45 6.23
C ASP A 320 -12.26 32.47 5.02
N ALA A 321 -13.17 31.49 4.95
CA ALA A 321 -14.11 31.24 3.85
C ALA A 321 -13.47 30.84 2.51
N SER A 322 -12.14 30.76 2.41
CA SER A 322 -11.50 30.08 1.30
C SER A 322 -11.79 28.58 1.37
N TYR A 323 -11.69 27.86 0.25
CA TYR A 323 -12.16 26.48 0.20
C TYR A 323 -11.41 25.60 -0.79
N TRP A 324 -11.31 24.33 -0.42
CA TRP A 324 -11.02 23.25 -1.33
C TRP A 324 -12.30 22.74 -1.99
N ALA A 325 -12.23 22.36 -3.26
CA ALA A 325 -13.32 21.64 -3.93
C ALA A 325 -12.81 20.34 -4.55
N PHE A 326 -13.63 19.30 -4.49
CA PHE A 326 -13.28 17.96 -4.94
C PHE A 326 -14.36 17.44 -5.89
N ASN A 327 -13.92 16.93 -7.02
CA ASN A 327 -14.71 16.07 -7.87
C ASN A 327 -13.81 14.93 -8.33
N LEU A 328 -13.75 13.89 -7.51
CA LEU A 328 -12.87 12.75 -7.75
C LEU A 328 -13.54 11.63 -8.58
N SER A 329 -14.78 11.85 -9.04
CA SER A 329 -15.64 10.97 -9.85
C SER A 329 -15.89 9.53 -9.34
N ALA A 330 -17.10 9.04 -9.61
CA ALA A 330 -17.63 7.75 -9.16
C ALA A 330 -17.42 6.59 -10.17
N SER A 331 -17.07 6.91 -11.41
CA SER A 331 -17.26 6.03 -12.57
C SER A 331 -15.99 5.36 -13.09
N MET A 332 -14.96 5.28 -12.26
CA MET A 332 -13.80 4.42 -12.53
C MET A 332 -14.15 3.04 -12.00
N GLY A 333 -15.04 2.35 -12.72
CA GLY A 333 -15.43 0.98 -12.39
C GLY A 333 -14.20 0.08 -12.27
N ALA A 334 -14.35 -1.01 -11.50
CA ALA A 334 -13.29 -2.01 -11.35
C ALA A 334 -12.68 -2.33 -12.72
N PRO A 335 -11.35 -2.41 -12.81
CA PRO A 335 -10.72 -2.88 -14.03
C PRO A 335 -11.34 -4.23 -14.39
N LEU A 336 -12.01 -4.31 -15.54
CA LEU A 336 -12.44 -5.60 -16.06
C LEU A 336 -11.15 -6.30 -16.46
N LEU A 337 -10.76 -7.31 -15.69
CA LEU A 337 -9.69 -8.19 -16.09
C LEU A 337 -10.13 -8.85 -17.39
N PRO A 338 -9.27 -8.90 -18.42
CA PRO A 338 -9.52 -9.80 -19.52
C PRO A 338 -9.62 -11.19 -18.90
N TYR A 339 -10.80 -11.79 -19.07
CA TYR A 339 -11.10 -13.15 -18.65
C TYR A 339 -9.93 -14.06 -19.02
N ASN A 340 -9.39 -14.76 -18.00
CA ASN A 340 -8.38 -15.82 -18.04
C ASN A 340 -7.80 -16.04 -19.45
N VAL A 341 -6.88 -15.16 -19.85
CA VAL A 341 -6.41 -15.11 -21.25
C VAL A 341 -5.50 -16.28 -21.60
N LEU A 342 -5.15 -17.11 -20.62
CA LEU A 342 -4.24 -18.24 -20.78
C LEU A 342 -5.00 -19.53 -20.48
N GLY A 343 -5.63 -20.07 -21.52
CA GLY A 343 -6.03 -21.46 -21.47
C GLY A 343 -4.78 -22.33 -21.50
N CYS A 344 -4.74 -23.38 -20.69
CA CYS A 344 -3.73 -24.43 -20.67
C CYS A 344 -3.25 -24.88 -22.07
N PHE A 345 -4.16 -24.82 -23.05
CA PHE A 345 -3.96 -25.28 -24.42
C PHE A 345 -4.09 -24.16 -25.48
N ASN A 346 -4.39 -22.92 -25.07
CA ASN A 346 -4.56 -21.78 -25.98
C ASN A 346 -3.63 -20.62 -25.60
N ALA A 347 -2.84 -20.22 -26.60
CA ALA A 347 -1.93 -19.07 -26.63
C ALA A 347 -0.70 -19.17 -25.71
N ASN A 348 0.37 -19.71 -26.30
CA ASN A 348 1.76 -19.43 -25.97
C ASN A 348 1.93 -17.92 -25.66
N PRO A 349 2.21 -17.48 -24.41
CA PRO A 349 2.83 -16.19 -24.20
C PRO A 349 4.30 -16.35 -24.59
N ALA A 350 4.56 -16.55 -25.88
CA ALA A 350 5.92 -16.55 -26.40
C ALA A 350 6.54 -15.19 -26.05
N PRO A 351 7.87 -15.08 -25.92
CA PRO A 351 8.53 -13.79 -25.74
C PRO A 351 8.14 -12.86 -26.90
N GLY A 352 7.23 -11.91 -26.65
CA GLY A 352 6.70 -11.01 -27.68
C GLY A 352 5.46 -11.48 -28.44
N GLY A 353 4.76 -12.53 -28.00
CA GLY A 353 3.38 -12.76 -28.43
C GLY A 353 2.53 -11.60 -27.94
N ASP A 354 1.96 -10.82 -28.85
CA ASP A 354 0.92 -9.88 -28.47
C ASP A 354 -0.19 -10.72 -27.84
N GLY A 355 -0.61 -10.39 -26.62
CA GLY A 355 -1.87 -10.89 -26.11
C GLY A 355 -2.96 -10.32 -27.02
N SER A 356 -3.18 -10.94 -28.18
CA SER A 356 -4.06 -10.48 -29.26
C SER A 356 -5.55 -10.66 -28.90
N GLY A 357 -5.87 -10.59 -27.61
CA GLY A 357 -7.18 -10.30 -27.06
C GLY A 357 -7.19 -8.87 -26.49
N THR A 358 -7.08 -7.86 -27.37
CA THR A 358 -7.65 -6.51 -27.16
C THR A 358 -7.33 -5.80 -25.83
N GLY A 359 -6.06 -5.51 -25.55
CA GLY A 359 -5.65 -4.79 -24.34
C GLY A 359 -4.84 -3.51 -24.55
N SER A 360 -4.54 -3.09 -25.79
CA SER A 360 -4.00 -1.75 -26.02
C SER A 360 -5.13 -0.74 -25.87
N SER A 361 -5.31 -0.20 -24.66
CA SER A 361 -6.11 0.99 -24.50
C SER A 361 -5.46 2.10 -25.34
N PRO A 362 -6.14 2.67 -26.36
CA PRO A 362 -5.55 3.67 -27.25
C PRO A 362 -4.83 4.77 -26.46
N THR A 363 -3.68 5.21 -26.96
CA THR A 363 -3.03 6.44 -26.51
C THR A 363 -4.05 7.58 -26.56
N GLY A 364 -4.33 8.21 -25.41
CA GLY A 364 -5.35 9.26 -25.27
C GLY A 364 -6.73 8.82 -24.77
N GLN A 365 -6.97 7.53 -24.50
CA GLN A 365 -8.20 7.12 -23.81
C GLN A 365 -8.22 7.68 -22.39
N VAL A 366 -9.33 8.33 -22.01
CA VAL A 366 -9.62 8.79 -20.65
C VAL A 366 -10.89 8.09 -20.21
N ASP A 367 -10.76 7.19 -19.24
CA ASP A 367 -11.90 6.48 -18.64
C ASP A 367 -12.53 7.30 -17.50
N ALA A 368 -11.77 8.20 -16.90
CA ALA A 368 -12.28 9.14 -15.90
C ALA A 368 -11.35 10.31 -15.61
N THR A 369 -11.94 11.33 -15.01
CA THR A 369 -11.26 12.56 -14.63
C THR A 369 -11.56 12.86 -13.17
N ALA A 370 -10.51 13.20 -12.42
CA ALA A 370 -10.60 13.77 -11.09
C ALA A 370 -10.12 15.23 -11.12
N THR A 371 -10.77 16.09 -10.33
CA THR A 371 -10.35 17.48 -10.16
C THR A 371 -10.29 17.87 -8.69
N ILE A 372 -9.27 18.62 -8.33
CA ILE A 372 -9.08 19.20 -7.00
C ILE A 372 -8.77 20.68 -7.16
N ARG A 373 -9.54 21.53 -6.48
CA ARG A 373 -9.27 22.96 -6.37
C ARG A 373 -8.67 23.27 -5.00
N HIS A 374 -7.53 23.95 -4.99
CA HIS A 374 -6.90 24.54 -3.81
C HIS A 374 -7.55 25.90 -3.45
N PRO A 375 -7.56 26.31 -2.17
CA PRO A 375 -8.04 27.62 -1.73
C PRO A 375 -7.48 28.83 -2.47
N SER A 376 -6.22 28.75 -2.93
CA SER A 376 -5.55 29.79 -3.75
C SER A 376 -6.11 29.95 -5.16
N GLY A 377 -7.02 29.05 -5.59
CA GLY A 377 -7.55 29.02 -6.95
C GLY A 377 -6.77 28.13 -7.92
N LEU A 378 -5.69 27.48 -7.48
CA LEU A 378 -5.02 26.42 -8.25
C LEU A 378 -5.98 25.24 -8.44
N ILE A 379 -6.04 24.69 -9.64
CA ILE A 379 -6.85 23.53 -10.01
C ILE A 379 -5.92 22.48 -10.61
N GLY A 380 -5.98 21.26 -10.06
CA GLY A 380 -5.40 20.08 -10.67
C GLY A 380 -6.47 19.23 -11.33
N THR A 381 -6.21 18.83 -12.56
CA THR A 381 -7.01 17.86 -13.33
C THR A 381 -6.16 16.62 -13.55
N PHE A 382 -6.71 15.47 -13.20
CA PHE A 382 -6.05 14.16 -13.24
C PHE A 382 -6.90 13.23 -14.10
N ASN A 383 -6.38 12.82 -15.25
CA ASN A 383 -7.07 11.92 -16.16
C ASN A 383 -6.50 10.52 -16.03
N PHE A 384 -7.40 9.53 -16.01
CA PHE A 384 -7.06 8.14 -15.78
C PHE A 384 -7.61 7.24 -16.88
N ALA A 385 -6.92 6.13 -17.11
CA ALA A 385 -7.33 5.06 -18.01
C ALA A 385 -7.05 3.70 -17.37
N ARG A 386 -7.87 2.70 -17.71
CA ARG A 386 -7.56 1.30 -17.41
C ARG A 386 -6.32 0.89 -18.21
N ARG A 387 -5.26 0.51 -17.50
CA ARG A 387 -4.01 0.03 -18.11
C ARG A 387 -3.74 -1.39 -17.65
N LEU A 388 -3.58 -2.28 -18.63
CA LEU A 388 -3.02 -3.61 -18.41
C LEU A 388 -1.53 -3.45 -18.09
N HIS A 389 -1.05 -4.25 -17.15
CA HIS A 389 0.33 -4.39 -16.76
C HIS A 389 0.68 -5.88 -16.74
N ALA A 390 1.97 -6.19 -16.78
CA ALA A 390 2.44 -7.56 -16.81
C ALA A 390 3.64 -7.81 -15.92
N GLN A 391 3.67 -9.01 -15.36
CA GLN A 391 4.82 -9.63 -14.73
C GLN A 391 5.46 -10.64 -15.67
N SER A 392 6.75 -10.91 -15.44
CA SER A 392 7.52 -11.90 -16.16
C SER A 392 7.97 -13.05 -15.25
N SER A 393 8.14 -14.23 -15.85
CA SER A 393 8.54 -15.46 -15.16
C SER A 393 7.63 -15.82 -13.98
N VAL A 394 6.31 -15.60 -14.12
CA VAL A 394 5.34 -15.95 -13.09
C VAL A 394 5.23 -17.47 -12.99
N PRO A 395 5.41 -18.07 -11.79
CA PRO A 395 5.24 -19.49 -11.60
C PRO A 395 3.82 -19.93 -11.94
N SER A 396 3.70 -20.89 -12.87
CA SER A 396 2.41 -21.44 -13.25
C SER A 396 2.53 -22.88 -13.74
N TYR A 397 1.59 -23.71 -13.32
CA TYR A 397 1.34 -25.01 -13.92
C TYR A 397 -0.08 -25.08 -14.48
N CYS A 398 -0.26 -25.92 -15.49
CA CYS A 398 -1.56 -26.27 -16.04
C CYS A 398 -2.07 -27.55 -15.35
N PRO A 399 -3.20 -27.52 -14.63
CA PRO A 399 -3.83 -28.73 -14.10
C PRO A 399 -4.31 -29.62 -15.25
N ASN A 400 -4.08 -30.94 -15.15
CA ASN A 400 -4.58 -31.92 -16.13
C ASN A 400 -6.02 -32.38 -15.81
N ASP A 401 -6.80 -31.59 -15.08
CA ASP A 401 -8.14 -31.99 -14.65
C ASP A 401 -9.18 -31.75 -15.75
N PRO A 402 -10.07 -32.74 -16.03
CA PRO A 402 -11.15 -32.58 -16.98
C PRO A 402 -12.19 -31.58 -16.44
N GLY A 403 -11.94 -30.29 -16.66
CA GLY A 403 -12.77 -29.18 -16.19
C GLY A 403 -11.97 -27.90 -15.94
N GLU A 404 -10.68 -28.01 -15.62
CA GLU A 404 -9.78 -26.88 -15.42
C GLU A 404 -8.87 -26.72 -16.65
N VAL A 405 -9.24 -25.77 -17.52
CA VAL A 405 -8.50 -25.47 -18.75
C VAL A 405 -7.62 -24.22 -18.63
N ASN A 406 -7.32 -23.75 -17.42
CA ASN A 406 -6.64 -22.46 -17.19
C ASN A 406 -5.33 -22.60 -16.42
N GLU A 407 -4.41 -21.67 -16.66
CA GLU A 407 -3.20 -21.49 -15.87
C GLU A 407 -3.49 -21.13 -14.42
N THR A 408 -2.68 -21.67 -13.49
CA THR A 408 -2.75 -21.34 -12.06
C THR A 408 -2.12 -19.97 -11.73
N GLY A 409 -1.19 -19.50 -12.55
CA GLY A 409 -0.57 -18.18 -12.43
C GLY A 409 -1.10 -17.21 -13.48
N ASN A 410 -1.55 -16.03 -13.04
CA ASN A 410 -1.92 -14.93 -13.94
C ASN A 410 -0.82 -13.87 -13.97
N PRO A 411 -0.07 -13.69 -15.08
CA PRO A 411 0.98 -12.69 -15.18
C PRO A 411 0.46 -11.28 -15.49
N TYR A 412 -0.85 -11.11 -15.66
CA TYR A 412 -1.47 -9.82 -15.98
C TYR A 412 -2.23 -9.24 -14.79
N PHE A 413 -2.19 -7.91 -14.68
CA PHE A 413 -3.04 -7.15 -13.77
C PHE A 413 -3.45 -5.82 -14.42
N VAL A 414 -4.55 -5.20 -13.98
CA VAL A 414 -5.05 -3.97 -14.60
C VAL A 414 -5.25 -2.89 -13.56
N SER A 415 -4.69 -1.70 -13.73
CA SER A 415 -4.90 -0.59 -12.79
C SER A 415 -5.68 0.55 -13.45
N MET A 416 -6.22 1.45 -12.63
CA MET A 416 -6.62 2.77 -13.08
C MET A 416 -5.39 3.68 -13.06
N ALA A 417 -4.65 3.71 -14.16
CA ALA A 417 -3.41 4.47 -14.28
C ALA A 417 -3.66 5.93 -14.68
N LEU A 418 -2.94 6.85 -14.06
CA LEU A 418 -2.89 8.25 -14.45
C LEU A 418 -2.24 8.35 -15.83
N VAL A 419 -2.89 9.02 -16.78
CA VAL A 419 -2.37 9.24 -18.14
C VAL A 419 -1.90 10.67 -18.36
N ASP A 420 -2.55 11.63 -17.69
CA ASP A 420 -2.07 13.00 -17.62
C ASP A 420 -2.51 13.71 -16.34
N LYS A 421 -1.69 14.68 -15.95
CA LYS A 421 -1.95 15.63 -14.87
C LYS A 421 -1.78 17.03 -15.43
N THR A 422 -2.73 17.91 -15.19
CA THR A 422 -2.62 19.33 -15.54
C THR A 422 -2.86 20.20 -14.32
N LEU A 423 -1.96 21.14 -14.07
CA LEU A 423 -2.12 22.21 -13.09
C LEU A 423 -2.41 23.54 -13.81
N SER A 424 -3.45 24.24 -13.36
CA SER A 424 -3.89 25.53 -13.90
C SER A 424 -4.37 26.46 -12.78
N GLY A 425 -4.38 27.77 -12.99
CA GLY A 425 -4.88 28.71 -11.99
C GLY A 425 -4.41 30.15 -12.21
N PRO A 426 -4.81 31.08 -11.33
CA PRO A 426 -4.43 32.48 -11.43
C PRO A 426 -2.90 32.68 -11.51
N GLY A 427 -2.44 33.38 -12.55
CA GLY A 427 -1.02 33.69 -12.75
C GLY A 427 -0.14 32.49 -13.15
N LEU A 428 -0.72 31.31 -13.39
CA LEU A 428 0.01 30.10 -13.78
C LEU A 428 -0.27 29.77 -15.25
N THR A 429 0.79 29.64 -16.05
CA THR A 429 0.67 28.99 -17.36
C THR A 429 0.41 27.50 -17.13
N ASN A 430 -0.57 26.92 -17.83
CA ASN A 430 -0.92 25.51 -17.65
C ASN A 430 0.31 24.61 -17.72
N GLN A 431 0.49 23.79 -16.69
CA GLN A 431 1.56 22.81 -16.59
C GLN A 431 0.96 21.42 -16.75
N THR A 432 1.34 20.70 -17.80
CA THR A 432 0.84 19.36 -18.09
C THR A 432 1.97 18.34 -18.05
N TRP A 433 1.75 17.25 -17.33
CA TRP A 433 2.56 16.04 -17.35
C TRP A 433 1.79 14.93 -18.05
N ARG A 434 2.48 14.13 -18.87
CA ARG A 434 1.92 12.94 -19.55
C ARG A 434 2.68 11.70 -19.13
N TYR A 435 1.96 10.59 -18.99
CA TYR A 435 2.47 9.31 -18.50
C TYR A 435 2.20 8.22 -19.55
N ASP A 436 3.26 7.78 -20.22
CA ASP A 436 3.19 6.80 -21.30
C ASP A 436 3.83 5.48 -20.83
N TYR A 437 2.99 4.50 -20.52
CA TYR A 437 3.40 3.18 -20.04
C TYR A 437 3.79 2.27 -21.22
N GLU A 438 4.85 1.47 -21.06
CA GLU A 438 5.22 0.45 -22.04
C GLU A 438 4.09 -0.57 -22.25
N ILE A 439 3.99 -1.10 -23.47
CA ILE A 439 3.15 -2.25 -23.77
C ILE A 439 3.55 -3.43 -22.86
N PRO A 440 2.61 -4.04 -22.11
CA PRO A 440 2.90 -5.14 -21.19
C PRO A 440 3.49 -6.37 -21.90
N ARG A 441 4.52 -6.98 -21.29
CA ARG A 441 5.19 -8.20 -21.78
C ARG A 441 5.14 -9.27 -20.71
N ALA A 442 4.06 -10.06 -20.71
CA ALA A 442 3.87 -11.13 -19.74
C ALA A 442 4.65 -12.39 -20.11
N SER A 443 5.05 -13.15 -19.09
CA SER A 443 5.57 -14.49 -19.30
C SER A 443 5.42 -15.39 -18.07
N LEU A 444 5.30 -16.69 -18.32
CA LEU A 444 5.31 -17.73 -17.29
C LEU A 444 6.71 -18.32 -17.17
N ASP A 445 7.07 -18.77 -15.97
CA ASP A 445 8.40 -19.31 -15.65
C ASP A 445 8.86 -20.44 -16.59
N ARG A 446 7.98 -21.40 -16.91
CA ARG A 446 8.29 -22.53 -17.79
C ARG A 446 8.58 -22.14 -19.25
N TYR A 447 8.16 -20.95 -19.67
CA TYR A 447 8.50 -20.38 -20.98
C TYR A 447 9.72 -19.45 -20.92
N CYS A 448 10.28 -19.26 -19.72
CA CYS A 448 11.48 -18.46 -19.49
C CYS A 448 12.63 -19.32 -18.94
N PRO A 449 13.15 -20.29 -19.72
CA PRO A 449 14.15 -21.26 -19.24
C PRO A 449 15.49 -20.63 -18.88
N THR A 450 15.77 -19.39 -19.31
CA THR A 450 16.97 -18.65 -18.91
C THR A 450 16.60 -17.26 -18.39
N PRO A 451 17.48 -16.60 -17.61
CA PRO A 451 17.23 -15.23 -17.14
C PRO A 451 17.04 -14.19 -18.26
N THR A 452 17.46 -14.50 -19.49
CA THR A 452 17.42 -13.60 -20.66
C THR A 452 16.39 -14.00 -21.71
N SER A 453 15.71 -15.15 -21.58
CA SER A 453 14.75 -15.63 -22.58
C SER A 453 13.45 -14.82 -22.61
N CYS A 454 13.19 -14.03 -21.58
CA CYS A 454 12.00 -13.19 -21.46
C CYS A 454 12.40 -11.77 -21.03
N PRO A 455 11.72 -10.73 -21.55
CA PRO A 455 11.83 -9.38 -21.00
C PRO A 455 11.48 -9.38 -19.51
N THR A 456 12.33 -8.75 -18.69
CA THR A 456 12.20 -8.70 -17.22
C THR A 456 11.96 -7.30 -16.68
N THR A 457 11.73 -6.33 -17.56
CA THR A 457 11.54 -4.94 -17.21
C THR A 457 10.38 -4.34 -17.98
N ALA A 458 9.76 -3.31 -17.39
CA ALA A 458 8.85 -2.41 -18.06
C ALA A 458 9.22 -0.97 -17.72
N TYR A 459 8.83 -0.01 -18.56
CA TYR A 459 9.06 1.40 -18.29
C TYR A 459 7.81 2.27 -18.40
N VAL A 460 7.89 3.45 -17.81
CA VAL A 460 6.96 4.57 -18.04
C VAL A 460 7.77 5.81 -18.42
N ASP A 461 7.33 6.49 -19.48
CA ASP A 461 7.85 7.78 -19.90
C ASP A 461 6.98 8.89 -19.31
N VAL A 462 7.61 9.78 -18.55
CA VAL A 462 6.97 10.98 -18.00
C VAL A 462 7.43 12.18 -18.79
N THR A 463 6.53 12.78 -19.56
CA THR A 463 6.79 14.04 -20.27
C THR A 463 6.35 15.20 -19.38
N ASP A 464 7.24 16.13 -19.08
CA ASP A 464 6.96 17.31 -18.24
C ASP A 464 6.40 18.50 -19.05
N PRO A 465 6.01 19.62 -18.38
CA PRO A 465 5.50 20.81 -19.06
C PRO A 465 6.48 21.50 -20.02
N ALA A 466 7.79 21.23 -19.87
CA ALA A 466 8.83 21.71 -20.78
C ALA A 466 9.05 20.75 -21.96
N ASN A 467 8.23 19.70 -22.09
CA ASN A 467 8.37 18.59 -23.03
C ASN A 467 9.65 17.75 -22.83
N ALA A 468 10.28 17.82 -21.65
CA ALA A 468 11.37 16.93 -21.32
C ALA A 468 10.82 15.56 -20.90
N VAL A 469 11.37 14.50 -21.47
CA VAL A 469 10.96 13.12 -21.18
C VAL A 469 11.90 12.52 -20.14
N THR A 470 11.36 11.95 -19.08
CA THR A 470 12.10 11.12 -18.11
C THR A 470 11.52 9.71 -18.10
N ARG A 471 12.35 8.70 -18.36
CA ARG A 471 11.95 7.29 -18.38
C ARG A 471 12.30 6.61 -17.06
N TYR A 472 11.34 5.92 -16.47
CA TYR A 472 11.52 5.10 -15.26
C TYR A 472 11.38 3.64 -15.64
N THR A 473 12.40 2.83 -15.39
CA THR A 473 12.40 1.40 -15.72
C THR A 473 12.41 0.55 -14.45
N TYR A 474 11.44 -0.34 -14.35
CA TYR A 474 11.19 -1.22 -13.20
C TYR A 474 11.44 -2.68 -13.56
N SER A 475 11.79 -3.51 -12.57
CA SER A 475 11.74 -4.97 -12.71
C SER A 475 10.29 -5.44 -12.75
N THR A 476 9.94 -6.33 -13.69
CA THR A 476 8.66 -7.06 -13.74
C THR A 476 8.81 -8.53 -13.40
N ARG A 477 10.04 -8.99 -13.14
CA ARG A 477 10.32 -10.41 -12.88
C ARG A 477 9.75 -10.84 -11.54
N PHE A 478 9.04 -11.97 -11.50
CA PHE A 478 8.49 -12.56 -10.28
C PHE A 478 9.62 -13.10 -9.37
N ASP A 479 10.31 -12.19 -8.71
CA ASP A 479 11.35 -12.47 -7.72
C ASP A 479 11.44 -11.32 -6.70
N THR A 480 12.49 -11.30 -5.90
CA THR A 480 12.71 -10.27 -4.86
C THR A 480 12.80 -8.83 -5.39
N LEU A 481 12.99 -8.64 -6.71
CA LEU A 481 13.15 -7.34 -7.36
C LEU A 481 11.87 -6.82 -8.00
N GLU A 482 10.81 -7.61 -8.14
CA GLU A 482 9.61 -7.16 -8.84
C GLU A 482 9.06 -5.83 -8.29
N GLY A 483 8.87 -4.84 -9.17
CA GLY A 483 8.46 -3.48 -8.84
C GLY A 483 9.59 -2.56 -8.33
N GLN A 484 10.83 -3.04 -8.19
CA GLN A 484 11.98 -2.18 -7.87
C GLN A 484 12.37 -1.31 -9.06
N LEU A 485 12.71 -0.05 -8.79
CA LEU A 485 13.20 0.91 -9.78
C LEU A 485 14.67 0.62 -10.12
N LEU A 486 14.92 0.14 -11.33
CA LEU A 486 16.25 -0.26 -11.78
C LEU A 486 17.00 0.89 -12.46
N ARG A 487 16.29 1.78 -13.16
CA ARG A 487 16.90 2.82 -13.98
C ARG A 487 16.00 4.05 -14.14
N VAL A 488 16.61 5.23 -14.17
CA VAL A 488 15.98 6.50 -14.55
C VAL A 488 16.80 7.19 -15.63
N ASP A 489 16.21 7.46 -16.79
CA ASP A 489 16.84 8.22 -17.88
C ASP A 489 16.21 9.61 -17.99
N TYR A 490 17.02 10.66 -17.80
CA TYR A 490 16.57 12.05 -17.78
C TYR A 490 16.80 12.77 -19.11
N ASN A 491 15.82 13.58 -19.52
CA ASN A 491 15.80 14.34 -20.77
C ASN A 491 16.10 13.44 -21.98
N LEU A 492 15.32 12.37 -22.11
CA LEU A 492 15.46 11.37 -23.16
C LEU A 492 15.08 11.97 -24.52
N VAL A 493 16.02 11.93 -25.47
CA VAL A 493 15.81 12.37 -26.86
C VAL A 493 16.36 11.29 -27.79
N ASN A 494 15.52 10.74 -28.67
CA ASN A 494 15.90 9.65 -29.60
C ASN A 494 16.61 8.47 -28.91
N GLY A 495 16.16 8.10 -27.70
CA GLY A 495 16.75 7.00 -26.93
C GLY A 495 18.04 7.34 -26.18
N VAL A 496 18.51 8.59 -26.25
CA VAL A 496 19.73 9.05 -25.55
C VAL A 496 19.35 9.97 -24.40
N ALA A 497 19.83 9.66 -23.19
CA ALA A 497 19.59 10.43 -21.98
C ALA A 497 20.75 11.38 -21.68
N THR A 498 20.45 12.55 -21.14
CA THR A 498 21.48 13.50 -20.67
C THR A 498 22.10 13.06 -19.34
N LYS A 499 21.32 12.34 -18.52
CA LYS A 499 21.72 11.71 -17.27
C LYS A 499 20.99 10.38 -17.15
N THR A 500 21.67 9.34 -16.67
CA THR A 500 21.07 8.05 -16.34
C THR A 500 21.45 7.65 -14.93
N ASP A 501 20.48 7.37 -14.07
CA ASP A 501 20.70 6.76 -12.76
C ASP A 501 20.35 5.26 -12.85
N LEU A 502 21.29 4.40 -12.45
CA LEU A 502 21.13 2.95 -12.37
C LEU A 502 21.15 2.52 -10.91
N THR A 503 20.25 1.64 -10.50
CA THR A 503 20.24 1.03 -9.16
C THR A 503 20.34 -0.48 -9.27
N GLU A 504 21.37 -1.04 -8.64
CA GLU A 504 21.51 -2.47 -8.42
C GLU A 504 21.17 -2.79 -6.97
N TYR A 505 20.39 -3.84 -6.76
CA TYR A 505 19.92 -4.26 -5.45
C TYR A 505 20.65 -5.51 -4.99
N TYR A 506 20.81 -5.65 -3.67
CA TYR A 506 21.32 -6.88 -3.09
C TYR A 506 20.16 -7.86 -2.88
N THR A 507 20.26 -9.04 -3.49
CA THR A 507 19.24 -10.10 -3.42
C THR A 507 19.77 -11.31 -2.63
N PRO A 508 19.74 -11.28 -1.28
CA PRO A 508 20.15 -12.44 -0.51
C PRO A 508 19.07 -13.53 -0.60
N TYR A 509 19.41 -14.68 -1.18
CA TYR A 509 18.58 -15.88 -1.05
C TYR A 509 18.75 -16.46 0.36
N GLY A 510 17.65 -16.64 1.11
CA GLY A 510 17.65 -17.50 2.31
C GLY A 510 17.98 -16.88 3.67
N LEU A 511 18.03 -15.55 3.83
CA LEU A 511 18.21 -14.92 5.15
C LEU A 511 16.88 -14.38 5.70
N ARG A 512 16.04 -15.31 6.17
CA ARG A 512 14.79 -15.03 6.88
C ARG A 512 15.04 -14.18 8.13
N PRO A 513 14.37 -13.03 8.30
CA PRO A 513 13.89 -12.66 9.62
C PRO A 513 12.89 -13.76 10.01
N THR A 514 13.29 -14.73 10.84
CA THR A 514 12.43 -15.82 11.29
C THR A 514 11.22 -15.27 12.01
N ALA A 515 10.09 -15.16 11.31
CA ALA A 515 8.93 -14.55 11.92
C ALA A 515 7.57 -14.97 11.39
N PHE A 516 7.47 -16.00 10.56
CA PHE A 516 6.27 -16.84 10.52
C PHE A 516 6.74 -18.28 10.34
N PRO A 517 6.06 -19.28 10.95
CA PRO A 517 6.43 -20.68 10.77
C PRO A 517 6.52 -21.00 9.28
N ASP A 518 7.45 -21.89 8.93
CA ASP A 518 7.45 -22.55 7.64
C ASP A 518 6.07 -23.07 7.28
N GLY A 519 5.67 -22.81 6.03
CA GLY A 519 4.69 -23.63 5.34
C GLY A 519 3.45 -22.87 4.92
N GLY A 520 3.31 -22.73 3.61
CA GLY A 520 2.04 -22.40 2.98
C GLY A 520 2.01 -20.96 2.49
N THR A 521 2.50 -20.79 1.27
CA THR A 521 1.83 -19.98 0.23
C THR A 521 1.05 -18.80 0.80
N PHE A 522 1.56 -17.58 0.73
CA PHE A 522 0.69 -16.40 0.60
C PHE A 522 0.01 -16.51 -0.77
N GLY A 523 -0.92 -17.46 -0.93
CA GLY A 523 -1.26 -18.13 -2.19
C GLY A 523 -1.97 -17.21 -3.16
N GLY A 524 -1.17 -16.45 -3.90
CA GLY A 524 -1.57 -15.62 -5.02
C GLY A 524 -0.66 -14.41 -5.28
N GLY A 525 0.35 -14.13 -4.45
CA GLY A 525 1.29 -13.01 -4.65
C GLY A 525 2.75 -13.46 -4.74
N ASN A 526 3.65 -12.54 -5.10
CA ASN A 526 5.09 -12.82 -5.14
C ASN A 526 5.69 -13.01 -3.75
N TRP A 527 5.83 -14.27 -3.35
CA TRP A 527 6.35 -14.69 -2.04
C TRP A 527 7.80 -14.27 -1.81
N TYR A 528 8.60 -14.13 -2.87
CA TYR A 528 9.99 -13.68 -2.74
C TYR A 528 10.10 -12.28 -2.11
N LYS A 529 9.08 -11.41 -2.26
CA LYS A 529 9.08 -10.07 -1.65
C LYS A 529 8.94 -10.09 -0.13
N VAL A 530 8.38 -11.16 0.44
CA VAL A 530 8.14 -11.32 1.88
C VAL A 530 9.35 -11.95 2.57
N ASP A 531 10.14 -12.71 1.82
CA ASP A 531 11.23 -13.56 2.35
C ASP A 531 12.57 -12.82 2.56
N GLY A 532 12.73 -11.60 2.03
CA GLY A 532 14.01 -10.90 2.11
C GLY A 532 13.95 -9.40 1.85
N LEU A 533 14.73 -8.65 2.62
CA LEU A 533 15.02 -7.25 2.33
C LEU A 533 16.00 -7.14 1.16
N THR A 534 15.62 -6.38 0.14
CA THR A 534 16.44 -6.05 -1.04
C THR A 534 16.93 -4.60 -0.99
N PRO A 535 17.97 -4.28 -0.19
CA PRO A 535 18.50 -2.92 -0.15
C PRO A 535 19.23 -2.58 -1.46
N ALA A 536 19.32 -1.29 -1.79
CA ALA A 536 20.21 -0.83 -2.84
C ALA A 536 21.67 -1.17 -2.47
N ARG A 537 22.35 -1.89 -3.36
CA ARG A 537 23.77 -2.26 -3.23
C ARG A 537 24.66 -1.24 -3.93
N LYS A 538 24.26 -0.82 -5.12
CA LYS A 538 25.05 0.07 -5.95
C LYS A 538 24.15 1.02 -6.71
N ARG A 539 24.57 2.29 -6.79
CA ARG A 539 23.94 3.32 -7.60
C ARG A 539 24.99 3.92 -8.51
N THR A 540 24.70 3.99 -9.80
CA THR A 540 25.59 4.59 -10.80
C THR A 540 24.86 5.72 -11.51
N THR A 541 25.36 6.94 -11.38
CA THR A 541 24.90 8.09 -12.16
C THR A 541 25.83 8.30 -13.34
N LEU A 542 25.33 8.11 -14.55
CA LEU A 542 25.99 8.49 -15.80
C LEU A 542 25.57 9.92 -16.13
N LEU A 543 26.54 10.84 -16.19
CA LEU A 543 26.29 12.25 -16.53
C LEU A 543 27.43 12.74 -17.40
N GLN A 544 27.10 13.24 -18.61
CA GLN A 544 28.08 13.80 -19.56
C GLN A 544 29.26 12.83 -19.84
N GLY A 545 28.96 11.54 -20.02
CA GLY A 545 29.97 10.50 -20.27
C GLY A 545 30.80 10.07 -19.05
N ARG A 546 30.51 10.60 -17.85
CA ARG A 546 31.16 10.21 -16.60
C ARG A 546 30.24 9.37 -15.74
N ALA A 547 30.81 8.35 -15.11
CA ALA A 547 30.12 7.55 -14.10
C ALA A 547 30.48 8.03 -12.69
N PHE A 548 29.47 8.25 -11.86
CA PHE A 548 29.58 8.49 -10.42
C PHE A 548 28.92 7.32 -9.70
N VAL A 549 29.68 6.61 -8.88
CA VAL A 549 29.25 5.35 -8.25
C VAL A 549 29.16 5.55 -6.74
N TRP A 550 28.05 5.11 -6.17
CA TRP A 550 27.87 4.82 -4.75
C TRP A 550 27.71 3.30 -4.62
N GLU A 551 28.45 2.65 -3.74
CA GLU A 551 28.43 1.19 -3.61
C GLU A 551 28.63 0.76 -2.16
N VAL A 552 27.92 -0.30 -1.75
CA VAL A 552 28.18 -1.09 -0.56
C VAL A 552 29.11 -2.23 -0.96
N PRO A 553 30.40 -2.19 -0.60
CA PRO A 553 31.39 -3.15 -1.08
C PRO A 553 31.21 -4.53 -0.42
N ASP A 554 31.78 -5.57 -1.05
CA ASP A 554 31.79 -6.95 -0.53
C ASP A 554 32.77 -7.19 0.62
N THR A 555 33.67 -6.22 0.85
CA THR A 555 34.70 -6.30 1.90
C THR A 555 34.69 -5.07 2.79
N CYS A 556 34.53 -5.30 4.09
CA CYS A 556 34.44 -4.22 5.08
C CYS A 556 35.81 -3.80 5.62
N GLY A 557 36.87 -4.52 5.26
CA GLY A 557 38.25 -4.31 5.73
C GLY A 557 38.83 -5.61 6.31
N ALA A 558 40.00 -5.52 6.94
CA ALA A 558 40.72 -6.70 7.43
C ALA A 558 40.08 -7.40 8.65
N ASN A 559 39.08 -6.81 9.32
CA ASN A 559 38.36 -7.43 10.45
C ASN A 559 36.88 -6.98 10.49
N GLY A 560 35.93 -7.93 10.56
CA GLY A 560 34.47 -7.70 10.73
C GLY A 560 33.58 -8.30 9.62
N GLN A 561 32.27 -8.46 9.88
CA GLN A 561 31.27 -8.96 8.90
C GLN A 561 31.45 -8.30 7.53
N GLY A 562 31.62 -9.11 6.48
CA GLY A 562 32.12 -8.70 5.16
C GLY A 562 33.24 -9.63 4.66
N SER A 563 32.98 -10.95 4.71
CA SER A 563 33.92 -12.04 4.45
C SER A 563 34.33 -12.20 2.98
N GLY A 564 34.05 -11.21 2.11
CA GLY A 564 34.20 -11.31 0.66
C GLY A 564 33.06 -12.07 -0.04
N THR A 565 32.12 -12.67 0.70
CA THR A 565 30.93 -13.37 0.18
C THR A 565 29.62 -12.64 0.44
N LEU A 566 29.61 -11.60 1.28
CA LEU A 566 28.43 -10.79 1.62
C LEU A 566 28.81 -9.30 1.61
N PRO A 567 27.99 -8.42 1.01
CA PRO A 567 28.20 -6.98 1.07
C PRO A 567 28.17 -6.44 2.50
N CYS A 568 28.80 -5.29 2.70
CA CYS A 568 28.89 -4.54 3.95
C CYS A 568 27.54 -3.97 4.43
N PHE A 569 26.63 -4.88 4.73
CA PHE A 569 25.38 -4.63 5.41
C PHE A 569 25.45 -5.18 6.82
N ASP A 570 24.84 -4.48 7.76
CA ASP A 570 24.55 -5.08 9.07
C ASP A 570 23.47 -6.17 8.94
N ALA A 571 23.17 -6.86 10.04
CA ALA A 571 22.08 -7.85 10.11
C ALA A 571 20.70 -7.29 9.70
N TYR A 572 20.57 -5.97 9.53
CA TYR A 572 19.35 -5.24 9.19
C TYR A 572 19.41 -4.60 7.79
N ARG A 573 20.38 -4.99 6.96
CA ARG A 573 20.52 -4.50 5.58
C ARG A 573 20.80 -3.01 5.46
N ARG A 574 21.35 -2.39 6.51
CA ARG A 574 21.86 -1.02 6.43
C ARG A 574 23.34 -1.04 6.07
N PRO A 575 23.80 -0.16 5.17
CA PRO A 575 25.21 -0.07 4.84
C PRO A 575 26.04 0.22 6.09
N THR A 576 27.01 -0.65 6.39
CA THR A 576 28.05 -0.41 7.42
C THR A 576 29.29 0.24 6.83
N LYS A 577 29.44 0.15 5.50
CA LYS A 577 30.50 0.81 4.72
C LYS A 577 29.94 1.22 3.37
N ILE A 578 30.40 2.37 2.89
CA ILE A 578 30.05 2.92 1.59
C ILE A 578 31.33 3.35 0.90
N THR A 579 31.49 2.98 -0.36
CA THR A 579 32.51 3.48 -1.27
C THR A 579 31.87 4.40 -2.29
N LYS A 580 32.51 5.55 -2.56
CA LYS A 580 32.11 6.48 -3.61
C LYS A 580 33.27 6.67 -4.57
N SER A 581 33.01 6.62 -5.87
CA SER A 581 34.03 6.83 -6.90
C SER A 581 33.46 7.58 -8.10
N SER A 582 34.34 8.16 -8.90
CA SER A 582 34.00 8.77 -10.18
C SER A 582 35.06 8.40 -11.21
N ALA A 583 34.67 8.25 -12.47
CA ALA A 583 35.64 8.11 -13.56
C ALA A 583 36.61 9.31 -13.58
N PRO A 584 37.92 9.11 -13.85
CA PRO A 584 38.88 10.21 -13.95
C PRO A 584 38.47 11.21 -15.03
N ALA A 585 38.86 12.47 -14.87
CA ALA A 585 38.64 13.49 -15.89
C ALA A 585 39.40 13.06 -17.17
N PRO A 586 38.78 13.20 -18.36
CA PRO A 586 39.44 12.91 -19.62
C PRO A 586 40.65 13.82 -19.87
#